data_AF-A0A6L7MW78-F1
#
_entry.id   AF-A0A6L7MW78-F1
#
_cell.length_a   1.000
_cell.length_b   1.000
_cell.length_c   1.000
_cell.angle_alpha   90.00
_cell.angle_beta   90.00
_cell.angle_gamma   90.00
#
_symmetry.space_group_name_H-M   'P 1'
#
loop_
_entity.id
_entity.type
_entity.pdbx_description
1 polymer ?
#
loop_
_entity_poly.entity_id
_entity_poly.type
_entity_poly.pdbx_seq_one_letter_code
_entity_poly.pdbx_strand_id
1 'polypeptide(L)'
;MMDRVMDNVLLKDPFDSEKHKREKRLYAALVPDEVFIGSHFERRFVTSFGKVWENLMAIIGKSALGFAETDYHISGEIPQGCLQRIQETLDSLEHTTREKDTERVRPSWDAELAYVTAGSGTLVNTTVISDVFVSSARTAPGMSFEFKAPQPNSDQTKVTKEKIFKLHCMRPKPVKAAYFALPYNPYGERKDYNWTFPMRWFDMRNDPCVLMGEELWDMVGGHGTGDMIFGVVDRLGKHYRQRIREEYLRTG
;
A
#
# COMPACT_ATOMS: atom_id res chain seq x y z
N MET A 1 -4.93 -17.54 -7.05
CA MET A 1 -5.69 -16.33 -6.60
C MET A 1 -6.93 -16.13 -7.44
N MET A 2 -6.81 -15.94 -8.76
CA MET A 2 -7.95 -15.66 -9.63
C MET A 2 -9.02 -16.76 -9.58
N ASP A 3 -8.64 -18.04 -9.49
CA ASP A 3 -9.63 -19.13 -9.30
C ASP A 3 -10.45 -18.94 -8.03
N ARG A 4 -9.81 -18.53 -6.92
CA ARG A 4 -10.53 -18.20 -5.68
C ARG A 4 -11.48 -17.03 -5.86
N VAL A 5 -11.11 -16.01 -6.65
CA VAL A 5 -12.01 -14.89 -6.97
C VAL A 5 -13.20 -15.41 -7.77
N MET A 6 -12.97 -16.22 -8.79
CA MET A 6 -14.02 -16.85 -9.60
C MET A 6 -14.93 -17.72 -8.75
N ASP A 7 -14.39 -18.62 -7.93
CA ASP A 7 -15.17 -19.48 -7.02
C ASP A 7 -16.01 -18.67 -6.04
N ASN A 8 -15.47 -17.56 -5.54
CA ASN A 8 -16.20 -16.69 -4.63
C ASN A 8 -17.41 -16.06 -5.35
N VAL A 9 -17.22 -15.48 -6.54
CA VAL A 9 -18.28 -14.76 -7.25
C VAL A 9 -19.24 -15.65 -8.02
N LEU A 10 -18.88 -16.91 -8.28
CA LEU A 10 -19.72 -17.88 -8.99
C LEU A 10 -20.46 -18.83 -8.06
N LEU A 11 -19.84 -19.25 -6.95
CA LEU A 11 -20.35 -20.35 -6.12
C LEU A 11 -20.68 -19.93 -4.69
N LYS A 12 -19.78 -19.19 -4.02
CA LYS A 12 -19.91 -18.93 -2.57
C LYS A 12 -20.77 -17.72 -2.23
N ASP A 13 -20.61 -16.66 -3.00
CA ASP A 13 -21.28 -15.37 -2.82
C ASP A 13 -21.57 -14.78 -4.20
N PRO A 14 -22.43 -15.44 -5.02
CA PRO A 14 -22.84 -14.89 -6.30
C PRO A 14 -23.70 -13.64 -6.11
N PHE A 15 -23.74 -12.79 -7.14
CA PHE A 15 -24.62 -11.64 -7.12
C PHE A 15 -26.07 -12.10 -7.12
N ASP A 16 -26.85 -11.64 -6.13
CA ASP A 16 -28.27 -11.93 -5.98
C ASP A 16 -29.07 -10.64 -6.17
N SER A 17 -29.74 -10.55 -7.32
CA SER A 17 -30.56 -9.39 -7.73
C SER A 17 -31.69 -9.11 -6.75
N GLU A 18 -32.38 -10.14 -6.25
CA GLU A 18 -33.52 -9.96 -5.35
C GLU A 18 -33.07 -9.53 -3.96
N LYS A 19 -31.98 -10.10 -3.46
CA LYS A 19 -31.33 -9.61 -2.23
C LYS A 19 -30.86 -8.17 -2.39
N HIS A 20 -30.24 -7.81 -3.53
CA HIS A 20 -29.80 -6.46 -3.81
C HIS A 20 -30.97 -5.46 -3.80
N LYS A 21 -32.06 -5.74 -4.52
CA LYS A 21 -33.27 -4.92 -4.55
C LYS A 21 -33.90 -4.74 -3.17
N ARG A 22 -33.87 -5.77 -2.33
CA ARG A 22 -34.41 -5.71 -0.96
C ARG A 22 -33.55 -4.85 -0.05
N GLU A 23 -32.24 -5.09 -0.01
CA GLU A 23 -31.31 -4.43 0.93
C GLU A 23 -30.94 -3.01 0.49
N LYS A 24 -30.89 -2.77 -0.83
CA LYS A 24 -30.47 -1.50 -1.44
C LYS A 24 -31.56 -0.93 -2.34
N ARG A 25 -32.80 -0.97 -1.87
CA ARG A 25 -34.02 -0.59 -2.62
C ARG A 25 -33.92 0.75 -3.36
N LEU A 26 -33.34 1.78 -2.72
CA LEU A 26 -33.19 3.10 -3.35
C LEU A 26 -32.22 3.07 -4.53
N TYR A 27 -31.13 2.30 -4.43
CA TYR A 27 -30.14 2.20 -5.49
C TYR A 27 -30.63 1.33 -6.65
N ALA A 28 -31.27 0.19 -6.33
CA ALA A 28 -31.83 -0.71 -7.33
C ALA A 28 -33.00 -0.08 -8.13
N ALA A 29 -33.68 0.92 -7.57
CA ALA A 29 -34.70 1.69 -8.30
C ALA A 29 -34.13 2.68 -9.31
N LEU A 30 -32.84 3.04 -9.19
CA LEU A 30 -32.20 4.08 -9.99
C LEU A 30 -31.20 3.53 -11.01
N VAL A 31 -30.52 2.43 -10.67
CA VAL A 31 -29.39 1.90 -11.43
C VAL A 31 -29.65 0.43 -11.77
N PRO A 32 -29.44 0.02 -13.03
CA PRO A 32 -29.61 -1.38 -13.45
C PRO A 32 -28.66 -2.34 -12.72
N ASP A 33 -29.09 -3.60 -12.58
CA ASP A 33 -28.34 -4.65 -11.87
C ASP A 33 -26.97 -4.92 -12.52
N GLU A 34 -26.84 -4.75 -13.84
CA GLU A 34 -25.60 -4.97 -14.60
C GLU A 34 -24.43 -4.11 -14.07
N VAL A 35 -24.73 -2.88 -13.64
CA VAL A 35 -23.73 -1.99 -13.03
C VAL A 35 -23.28 -2.55 -11.67
N PHE A 36 -24.22 -3.08 -10.89
CA PHE A 36 -23.92 -3.65 -9.58
C PHE A 36 -23.26 -5.02 -9.66
N ILE A 37 -23.51 -5.81 -10.71
CA ILE A 37 -22.76 -7.03 -11.03
C ILE A 37 -21.29 -6.68 -11.27
N GLY A 38 -21.02 -5.65 -12.09
CA GLY A 38 -19.66 -5.15 -12.29
C GLY A 38 -18.99 -4.70 -10.98
N SER A 39 -19.66 -3.85 -10.19
CA SER A 39 -19.14 -3.39 -8.90
C SER A 39 -18.97 -4.53 -7.88
N HIS A 40 -19.83 -5.53 -7.93
CA HIS A 40 -19.76 -6.71 -7.07
C HIS A 40 -18.46 -7.47 -7.33
N PHE A 41 -18.16 -7.76 -8.61
CA PHE A 41 -16.92 -8.41 -9.02
C PHE A 41 -15.69 -7.58 -8.65
N GLU A 42 -15.67 -6.31 -9.04
CA GLU A 42 -14.55 -5.39 -8.81
C GLU A 42 -14.11 -5.40 -7.34
N ARG A 43 -15.07 -5.29 -6.40
CA ARG A 43 -14.75 -5.31 -4.96
C ARG A 43 -14.07 -6.60 -4.52
N ARG A 44 -14.55 -7.77 -4.96
CA ARG A 44 -13.91 -9.08 -4.63
C ARG A 44 -12.55 -9.24 -5.30
N PHE A 45 -12.43 -8.73 -6.52
CA PHE A 45 -11.17 -8.70 -7.25
C PHE A 45 -10.16 -7.84 -6.49
N VAL A 46 -10.36 -6.53 -6.37
CA VAL A 46 -9.38 -5.57 -5.81
C VAL A 46 -8.97 -5.93 -4.39
N THR A 47 -9.91 -6.34 -3.53
CA THR A 47 -9.60 -6.72 -2.13
C THR A 47 -8.67 -7.93 -2.04
N SER A 48 -8.70 -8.83 -3.02
CA SER A 48 -7.83 -10.00 -3.06
C SER A 48 -6.39 -9.66 -3.45
N PHE A 49 -6.15 -8.52 -4.12
CA PHE A 49 -4.84 -8.17 -4.69
C PHE A 49 -3.85 -7.59 -3.68
N GLY A 50 -4.30 -6.98 -2.58
CA GLY A 50 -3.40 -6.41 -1.55
C GLY A 50 -2.32 -7.41 -1.14
N LYS A 51 -2.73 -8.61 -0.70
CA LYS A 51 -1.80 -9.66 -0.28
C LYS A 51 -0.99 -10.27 -1.42
N VAL A 52 -1.47 -10.15 -2.65
CA VAL A 52 -0.76 -10.68 -3.83
C VAL A 52 0.45 -9.84 -4.17
N TRP A 53 0.35 -8.52 -4.05
CA TRP A 53 1.51 -7.64 -4.24
C TRP A 53 2.59 -7.88 -3.18
N GLU A 54 2.19 -8.04 -1.92
CA GLU A 54 3.11 -8.38 -0.83
C GLU A 54 3.81 -9.72 -1.07
N ASN A 55 3.05 -10.77 -1.42
CA ASN A 55 3.61 -12.09 -1.69
C ASN A 55 4.54 -12.09 -2.90
N LEU A 56 4.20 -11.34 -3.96
CA LEU A 56 5.03 -11.20 -5.14
C LEU A 56 6.35 -10.51 -4.78
N MET A 57 6.30 -9.42 -4.02
CA MET A 57 7.50 -8.74 -3.52
C MET A 57 8.36 -9.68 -2.67
N ALA A 58 7.77 -10.50 -1.80
CA ALA A 58 8.52 -11.47 -1.01
C ALA A 58 9.21 -12.54 -1.89
N ILE A 59 8.56 -13.02 -2.95
CA ILE A 59 9.17 -13.97 -3.89
C ILE A 59 10.38 -13.31 -4.60
N ILE A 60 10.19 -12.09 -5.11
CA ILE A 60 11.25 -11.33 -5.80
C ILE A 60 12.41 -11.07 -4.84
N GLY A 61 12.13 -10.53 -3.66
CA GLY A 61 13.14 -10.22 -2.64
C GLY A 61 13.90 -11.45 -2.17
N LYS A 62 13.23 -12.59 -1.98
CA LYS A 62 13.90 -13.84 -1.64
C LYS A 62 14.82 -14.32 -2.76
N SER A 63 14.40 -14.17 -4.02
CA SER A 63 15.23 -14.56 -5.17
C SER A 63 16.42 -13.63 -5.39
N ALA A 64 16.24 -12.32 -5.19
CA ALA A 64 17.25 -11.31 -5.50
C ALA A 64 18.23 -11.06 -4.33
N LEU A 65 17.71 -11.04 -3.10
CA LEU A 65 18.47 -10.65 -1.91
C LEU A 65 18.64 -11.77 -0.89
N GLY A 66 17.90 -12.88 -0.99
CA GLY A 66 18.11 -14.09 -0.19
C GLY A 66 17.17 -14.25 1.00
N PHE A 67 16.67 -13.15 1.57
CA PHE A 67 15.63 -13.19 2.61
C PHE A 67 14.50 -12.21 2.31
N ALA A 68 13.27 -12.70 2.36
CA ALA A 68 12.08 -11.85 2.39
C ALA A 68 10.90 -12.57 3.05
N GLU A 69 10.17 -11.84 3.89
CA GLU A 69 8.97 -12.32 4.59
C GLU A 69 7.88 -11.24 4.58
N THR A 70 6.63 -11.68 4.50
CA THR A 70 5.45 -10.83 4.69
C THR A 70 5.05 -10.79 6.16
N ASP A 71 4.34 -9.73 6.58
CA ASP A 71 3.91 -9.52 7.98
C ASP A 71 5.07 -9.63 9.00
N TYR A 72 6.26 -9.17 8.60
CA TYR A 72 7.49 -9.36 9.37
C TYR A 72 7.53 -8.43 10.59
N HIS A 73 7.72 -9.01 11.77
CA HIS A 73 7.74 -8.26 13.02
C HIS A 73 9.14 -7.70 13.29
N ILE A 74 9.26 -6.38 13.25
CA ILE A 74 10.50 -5.65 13.53
C ILE A 74 10.39 -5.06 14.93
N SER A 75 11.19 -5.60 15.86
CA SER A 75 11.21 -5.17 17.27
C SER A 75 12.52 -4.47 17.62
N GLY A 76 12.42 -3.45 18.44
CA GLY A 76 13.56 -2.72 18.98
C GLY A 76 13.11 -1.60 19.91
N GLU A 77 14.05 -0.73 20.27
CA GLU A 77 13.82 0.35 21.21
C GLU A 77 13.79 1.71 20.51
N ILE A 78 12.83 2.56 20.83
CA ILE A 78 12.73 3.92 20.29
C ILE A 78 12.84 4.92 21.44
N PRO A 79 13.67 5.99 21.33
CA PRO A 79 13.66 7.07 22.31
C PRO A 79 12.28 7.72 22.41
N GLN A 80 11.77 7.95 23.61
CA GLN A 80 10.46 8.57 23.83
C GLN A 80 10.31 9.92 23.10
N GLY A 81 11.37 10.73 23.05
CA GLY A 81 11.36 11.99 22.30
C GLY A 81 11.20 11.81 20.79
N CYS A 82 11.60 10.68 20.21
CA CYS A 82 11.28 10.37 18.80
C CYS A 82 9.79 10.13 18.63
N LEU A 83 9.16 9.36 19.52
CA LEU A 83 7.72 9.08 19.46
C LEU A 83 6.89 10.36 19.59
N GLN A 84 7.29 11.25 20.52
CA GLN A 84 6.67 12.56 20.67
C GLN A 84 6.77 13.39 19.38
N ARG A 85 7.99 13.51 18.82
CA ARG A 85 8.22 14.28 17.59
C ARG A 85 7.51 13.71 16.37
N ILE A 86 7.34 12.39 16.30
CA ILE A 86 6.50 11.75 15.27
C ILE A 86 5.08 12.28 15.37
N GLN A 87 4.49 12.26 16.56
CA GLN A 87 3.13 12.74 16.77
C GLN A 87 3.00 14.23 16.43
N GLU A 88 3.92 15.06 16.92
CA GLU A 88 3.97 16.50 16.61
C GLU A 88 4.06 16.76 15.09
N THR A 89 4.88 15.99 14.38
CA THR A 89 5.02 16.08 12.92
C THR A 89 3.70 15.71 12.24
N LEU A 90 3.08 14.60 12.62
CA LEU A 90 1.81 14.16 12.03
C LEU A 90 0.67 15.15 12.31
N ASP A 91 0.57 15.68 13.54
CA ASP A 91 -0.44 16.66 13.90
C ASP A 91 -0.25 17.98 13.15
N SER A 92 1.01 18.42 12.96
CA SER A 92 1.31 19.61 12.17
C SER A 92 0.84 19.49 10.72
N LEU A 93 0.95 18.30 10.12
CA LEU A 93 0.48 18.02 8.76
C LEU A 93 -1.04 17.88 8.69
N GLU A 94 -1.67 17.36 9.76
CA GLU A 94 -3.12 17.15 9.84
C GLU A 94 -3.90 18.45 9.95
N HIS A 95 -3.43 19.38 10.79
CA HIS A 95 -4.14 20.62 11.12
C HIS A 95 -3.96 21.74 10.09
N THR A 96 -3.49 21.42 8.88
CA THR A 96 -3.26 22.38 7.78
C THR A 96 -4.53 22.93 7.11
N THR A 97 -5.69 22.85 7.75
CA THR A 97 -6.95 23.40 7.21
C THR A 97 -7.73 24.20 8.25
N ARG A 98 -7.68 25.54 8.14
CA ARG A 98 -8.85 26.45 7.96
C ARG A 98 -8.64 27.92 8.34
N GLU A 99 -7.50 28.35 8.87
CA GLU A 99 -7.26 29.78 9.08
C GLU A 99 -6.67 30.42 7.84
N LYS A 100 -7.31 31.50 7.36
CA LYS A 100 -7.06 32.13 6.06
C LYS A 100 -5.69 32.81 5.91
N ASP A 101 -4.82 32.78 6.93
CA ASP A 101 -3.60 33.58 6.99
C ASP A 101 -2.31 32.79 7.33
N THR A 102 -2.35 31.48 7.53
CA THR A 102 -1.13 30.68 7.74
C THR A 102 -0.81 29.82 6.51
N GLU A 103 0.43 29.89 6.03
CA GLU A 103 0.90 29.03 4.93
C GLU A 103 0.66 27.56 5.29
N ARG A 104 0.02 26.84 4.36
CA ARG A 104 -0.24 25.41 4.50
C ARG A 104 1.08 24.67 4.65
N VAL A 105 1.33 24.06 5.81
CA VAL A 105 2.50 23.17 6.02
C VAL A 105 2.44 22.06 4.97
N ARG A 106 3.54 21.88 4.25
CA ARG A 106 3.69 20.83 3.24
C ARG A 106 4.61 19.74 3.77
N PRO A 107 4.40 18.48 3.38
CA PRO A 107 5.31 17.42 3.75
C PRO A 107 6.70 17.70 3.17
N SER A 108 7.72 17.40 3.97
CA SER A 108 9.13 17.55 3.60
C SER A 108 9.93 16.43 4.25
N TRP A 109 10.12 15.33 3.53
CA TRP A 109 10.71 14.11 4.07
C TRP A 109 12.01 14.33 4.84
N ASP A 110 12.99 15.02 4.25
CA ASP A 110 14.30 15.19 4.87
C ASP A 110 14.25 16.02 6.17
N ALA A 111 13.49 17.12 6.16
CA ALA A 111 13.33 17.99 7.32
C ALA A 111 12.61 17.27 8.47
N GLU A 112 11.54 16.55 8.16
CA GLU A 112 10.75 15.80 9.14
C GLU A 112 11.55 14.63 9.69
N LEU A 113 12.25 13.86 8.85
CA LEU A 113 13.07 12.74 9.28
C LEU A 113 14.21 13.22 10.18
N ALA A 114 14.88 14.32 9.83
CA ALA A 114 15.93 14.92 10.65
C ALA A 114 15.38 15.38 12.01
N TYR A 115 14.21 16.03 12.02
CA TYR A 115 13.55 16.46 13.24
C TYR A 115 13.18 15.27 14.14
N VAL A 116 12.50 14.27 13.60
CA VAL A 116 12.02 13.08 14.31
C VAL A 116 13.17 12.26 14.89
N THR A 117 14.22 12.01 14.10
CA THR A 117 15.36 11.17 14.53
C THR A 117 16.29 11.86 15.53
N ALA A 118 16.22 13.18 15.66
CA ALA A 118 16.91 13.93 16.70
C ALA A 118 16.23 13.86 18.08
N GLY A 119 15.11 13.13 18.20
CA GLY A 119 14.48 12.82 19.49
C GLY A 119 15.38 11.98 20.40
N SER A 120 15.34 12.27 21.70
CA SER A 120 16.13 11.59 22.72
C SER A 120 15.27 11.25 23.96
N GLY A 121 15.85 10.58 24.95
CA GLY A 121 15.17 10.24 26.20
C GLY A 121 15.13 8.73 26.45
N THR A 122 14.25 8.31 27.35
CA THR A 122 14.08 6.91 27.75
C THR A 122 13.71 6.04 26.55
N LEU A 123 14.30 4.84 26.50
CA LEU A 123 14.02 3.87 25.47
C LEU A 123 12.70 3.14 25.75
N VAL A 124 11.88 3.02 24.70
CA VAL A 124 10.58 2.35 24.74
C VAL A 124 10.58 1.19 23.77
N ASN A 125 10.31 -0.02 24.26
CA ASN A 125 10.14 -1.20 23.42
C ASN A 125 8.98 -0.99 22.45
N THR A 126 9.27 -1.12 21.16
CA THR A 126 8.31 -0.91 20.08
C THR A 126 8.45 -2.03 19.05
N THR A 127 7.31 -2.51 18.55
CA THR A 127 7.25 -3.44 17.42
C THR A 127 6.49 -2.79 16.28
N VAL A 128 7.05 -2.87 15.07
CA VAL A 128 6.40 -2.48 13.81
C VAL A 128 6.27 -3.74 12.95
N ILE A 129 5.06 -4.02 12.48
CA ILE A 129 4.83 -5.12 11.51
C ILE A 129 5.01 -4.53 10.12
N SER A 130 6.03 -4.98 9.40
CA SER A 130 6.28 -4.60 8.01
C SER A 130 5.42 -5.45 7.08
N ASP A 131 4.71 -4.85 6.12
CA ASP A 131 3.91 -5.62 5.15
C ASP A 131 4.82 -6.59 4.37
N VAL A 132 6.00 -6.11 3.94
CA VAL A 132 7.10 -6.94 3.43
C VAL A 132 8.45 -6.46 3.95
N PHE A 133 9.28 -7.36 4.46
CA PHE A 133 10.68 -7.07 4.81
C PHE A 133 11.61 -7.88 3.92
N VAL A 134 12.67 -7.24 3.41
CA VAL A 134 13.65 -7.86 2.51
C VAL A 134 15.06 -7.57 2.99
N SER A 135 15.94 -8.56 3.01
CA SER A 135 17.34 -8.40 3.44
C SER A 135 18.26 -9.48 2.85
N SER A 136 19.57 -9.33 3.09
CA SER A 136 20.57 -10.34 2.70
C SER A 136 20.54 -11.61 3.57
N ALA A 137 20.04 -11.48 4.80
CA ALA A 137 19.91 -12.55 5.79
C ALA A 137 18.93 -12.10 6.88
N ARG A 138 18.30 -13.06 7.58
CA ARG A 138 17.27 -12.78 8.61
C ARG A 138 17.73 -11.79 9.70
N THR A 139 19.02 -11.77 10.05
CA THR A 139 19.58 -10.91 11.10
C THR A 139 20.23 -9.62 10.56
N ALA A 140 20.31 -9.46 9.24
CA ALA A 140 20.93 -8.30 8.63
C ALA A 140 19.93 -7.13 8.50
N PRO A 141 20.38 -5.87 8.67
CA PRO A 141 19.53 -4.72 8.39
C PRO A 141 19.02 -4.75 6.96
N GLY A 142 17.70 -4.63 6.81
CA GLY A 142 16.98 -4.81 5.55
C GLY A 142 16.25 -3.57 5.06
N MET A 143 15.33 -3.77 4.13
CA MET A 143 14.37 -2.78 3.67
C MET A 143 12.97 -3.22 4.10
N SER A 144 12.18 -2.27 4.59
CA SER A 144 10.77 -2.45 4.91
C SER A 144 9.90 -1.78 3.85
N PHE A 145 8.84 -2.45 3.42
CA PHE A 145 7.89 -1.94 2.44
C PHE A 145 6.48 -2.00 3.03
N GLU A 146 5.83 -0.84 3.07
CA GLU A 146 4.45 -0.67 3.52
C GLU A 146 3.54 -0.51 2.29
N PHE A 147 2.88 -1.60 1.91
CA PHE A 147 2.07 -1.66 0.69
C PHE A 147 0.72 -0.98 0.89
N LYS A 148 0.33 -0.12 -0.04
CA LYS A 148 -1.04 0.38 -0.13
C LYS A 148 -1.57 0.34 -1.56
N ALA A 149 -2.89 0.42 -1.68
CA ALA A 149 -3.51 0.61 -2.98
C ALA A 149 -2.99 1.91 -3.61
N PRO A 150 -2.94 2.02 -4.95
CA PRO A 150 -2.40 3.21 -5.63
C PRO A 150 -3.12 4.53 -5.31
N GLN A 151 -4.38 4.43 -4.87
CA GLN A 151 -5.19 5.55 -4.41
C GLN A 151 -5.54 5.35 -2.92
N PRO A 152 -4.56 5.44 -2.01
CA PRO A 152 -4.78 5.20 -0.60
C PRO A 152 -5.60 6.33 0.03
N ASN A 153 -6.32 6.04 1.11
CA ASN A 153 -6.96 7.10 1.89
C ASN A 153 -5.96 7.82 2.81
N SER A 154 -6.38 8.96 3.36
CA SER A 154 -5.53 9.80 4.21
C SER A 154 -5.07 9.06 5.48
N ASP A 155 -5.98 8.36 6.16
CA ASP A 155 -5.69 7.72 7.44
C ASP A 155 -4.66 6.59 7.30
N GLN A 156 -4.81 5.77 6.26
CA GLN A 156 -3.84 4.73 5.91
C GLN A 156 -2.46 5.35 5.62
N THR A 157 -2.43 6.49 4.95
CA THR A 157 -1.17 7.17 4.62
C THR A 157 -0.51 7.74 5.88
N LYS A 158 -1.28 8.34 6.80
CA LYS A 158 -0.81 8.81 8.11
C LYS A 158 -0.14 7.68 8.90
N VAL A 159 -0.86 6.56 9.03
CA VAL A 159 -0.38 5.37 9.76
C VAL A 159 0.90 4.82 9.13
N THR A 160 0.99 4.76 7.80
CA THR A 160 2.22 4.32 7.13
C THR A 160 3.39 5.25 7.39
N LYS A 161 3.19 6.58 7.36
CA LYS A 161 4.24 7.54 7.71
C LYS A 161 4.74 7.34 9.14
N GLU A 162 3.82 7.15 10.08
CA GLU A 162 4.15 6.85 11.48
C GLU A 162 5.01 5.58 11.60
N LYS A 163 4.62 4.49 10.93
CA LYS A 163 5.37 3.22 10.93
C LYS A 163 6.78 3.39 10.36
N ILE A 164 6.91 4.09 9.23
CA ILE A 164 8.19 4.36 8.59
C ILE A 164 9.10 5.19 9.52
N PHE A 165 8.59 6.26 10.14
CA PHE A 165 9.38 7.05 11.09
C PHE A 165 9.80 6.24 12.33
N LYS A 166 8.93 5.39 12.87
CA LYS A 166 9.28 4.49 13.99
C LYS A 166 10.45 3.59 13.61
N LEU A 167 10.44 3.01 12.42
CA LEU A 167 11.54 2.16 11.92
C LEU A 167 12.87 2.92 11.84
N HIS A 168 12.86 4.18 11.40
CA HIS A 168 14.06 5.02 11.34
C HIS A 168 14.59 5.45 12.72
N CYS A 169 13.73 5.52 13.73
CA CYS A 169 14.12 5.88 15.10
C CYS A 169 14.57 4.69 15.95
N MET A 170 14.34 3.45 15.46
CA MET A 170 14.56 2.23 16.22
C MET A 170 16.05 1.91 16.41
N ARG A 171 16.37 1.36 17.60
CA ARG A 171 17.70 0.93 18.03
C ARG A 171 17.65 -0.54 18.49
N PRO A 172 18.62 -1.39 18.11
CA PRO A 172 19.59 -1.17 17.03
C PRO A 172 18.87 -0.93 15.69
N LYS A 173 19.53 -0.28 14.71
CA LYS A 173 18.91 0.07 13.42
C LYS A 173 18.54 -1.21 12.64
N PRO A 174 17.26 -1.62 12.58
CA PRO A 174 16.89 -2.90 11.98
C PRO A 174 16.67 -2.78 10.47
N VAL A 175 16.49 -1.55 9.97
CA VAL A 175 16.31 -1.23 8.57
C VAL A 175 17.37 -0.26 8.10
N LYS A 176 17.78 -0.40 6.84
CA LYS A 176 18.54 0.59 6.08
C LYS A 176 17.62 1.61 5.43
N ALA A 177 16.40 1.19 5.06
CA ALA A 177 15.36 2.03 4.48
C ALA A 177 13.96 1.45 4.77
N ALA A 178 12.96 2.31 4.79
CA ALA A 178 11.56 1.93 4.85
C ALA A 178 10.76 2.76 3.84
N TYR A 179 9.87 2.11 3.09
CA TYR A 179 9.23 2.70 1.91
C TYR A 179 7.71 2.65 1.99
N PHE A 180 7.08 3.73 1.52
CA PHE A 180 5.68 3.75 1.13
C PHE A 180 5.55 3.16 -0.28
N ALA A 181 4.98 1.97 -0.39
CA ALA A 181 5.02 1.16 -1.61
C ALA A 181 3.65 1.12 -2.30
N LEU A 182 3.59 1.62 -3.54
CA LEU A 182 2.42 1.55 -4.41
C LEU A 182 2.71 0.58 -5.58
N PRO A 183 1.92 -0.50 -5.75
CA PRO A 183 2.16 -1.51 -6.79
C PRO A 183 2.24 -0.97 -8.22
N TYR A 184 1.53 0.14 -8.49
CA TYR A 184 1.53 0.85 -9.76
C TYR A 184 1.09 2.31 -9.57
N ASN A 185 1.27 3.14 -10.58
CA ASN A 185 0.76 4.51 -10.63
C ASN A 185 -0.41 4.59 -11.65
N PRO A 186 -1.64 4.93 -11.24
CA PRO A 186 -2.79 5.00 -12.15
C PRO A 186 -2.74 6.23 -13.07
N TYR A 187 -1.77 7.13 -12.87
CA TYR A 187 -1.57 8.36 -13.66
C TYR A 187 -0.40 8.25 -14.66
N GLY A 188 0.23 7.08 -14.80
CA GLY A 188 1.39 6.90 -15.66
C GLY A 188 2.69 7.21 -14.93
N GLU A 189 3.37 8.30 -15.29
CA GLU A 189 4.66 8.66 -14.68
C GLU A 189 4.49 9.24 -13.27
N ARG A 190 5.51 9.05 -12.41
CA ARG A 190 5.50 9.52 -11.02
C ARG A 190 5.19 11.01 -10.86
N LYS A 191 5.73 11.85 -11.75
CA LYS A 191 5.49 13.30 -11.77
C LYS A 191 4.00 13.66 -11.94
N ASP A 192 3.24 12.78 -12.58
CA ASP A 192 1.82 12.97 -12.92
C ASP A 192 0.89 12.41 -11.84
N TYR A 193 1.43 11.82 -10.76
CA TYR A 193 0.61 11.33 -9.65
C TYR A 193 -0.27 12.45 -9.10
N ASN A 194 -1.60 12.24 -9.11
CA ASN A 194 -2.58 13.29 -8.81
C ASN A 194 -3.67 12.87 -7.82
N TRP A 195 -3.43 11.82 -7.03
CA TRP A 195 -4.34 11.45 -5.94
C TRP A 195 -4.02 12.25 -4.68
N THR A 196 -4.95 13.11 -4.25
CA THR A 196 -4.65 14.19 -3.30
C THR A 196 -4.58 13.77 -1.83
N PHE A 197 -5.24 12.67 -1.44
CA PHE A 197 -5.28 12.23 -0.04
C PHE A 197 -3.89 11.95 0.56
N PRO A 198 -3.01 11.15 -0.09
CA PRO A 198 -1.68 10.89 0.46
C PRO A 198 -0.75 12.10 0.39
N MET A 199 -1.02 13.08 -0.49
CA MET A 199 -0.20 14.30 -0.63
C MET A 199 -0.21 15.20 0.60
N ARG A 200 -1.13 14.98 1.55
CA ARG A 200 -1.07 15.62 2.88
C ARG A 200 0.15 15.14 3.67
N TRP A 201 0.52 13.88 3.50
CA TRP A 201 1.49 13.19 4.34
C TRP A 201 2.83 12.99 3.65
N PHE A 202 2.88 12.86 2.33
CA PHE A 202 4.13 12.72 1.60
C PHE A 202 4.14 13.65 0.39
N ASP A 203 5.31 14.15 0.01
CA ASP A 203 5.49 14.61 -1.36
C ASP A 203 5.58 13.37 -2.26
N MET A 204 4.41 12.91 -2.72
CA MET A 204 4.26 11.71 -3.54
C MET A 204 5.09 11.71 -4.83
N ARG A 205 5.53 12.89 -5.28
CA ARG A 205 6.27 13.04 -6.54
C ARG A 205 7.76 13.04 -6.31
N ASN A 206 8.24 13.48 -5.15
CA ASN A 206 9.67 13.72 -4.93
C ASN A 206 10.25 12.96 -3.73
N ASP A 207 9.45 12.57 -2.73
CA ASP A 207 9.97 11.95 -1.51
C ASP A 207 10.66 10.61 -1.82
N PRO A 208 11.93 10.40 -1.44
CA PRO A 208 12.67 9.19 -1.80
C PRO A 208 12.13 7.93 -1.10
N CYS A 209 11.36 8.09 -0.03
CA CYS A 209 10.71 6.97 0.66
C CYS A 209 9.43 6.50 -0.05
N VAL A 210 8.94 7.21 -1.07
CA VAL A 210 7.78 6.79 -1.87
C VAL A 210 8.28 6.03 -3.09
N LEU A 211 7.79 4.80 -3.29
CA LEU A 211 8.07 3.98 -4.47
C LEU A 211 6.77 3.56 -5.14
N MET A 212 6.70 3.70 -6.47
CA MET A 212 5.50 3.33 -7.23
C MET A 212 5.82 2.64 -8.56
N GLY A 213 5.07 1.59 -8.88
CA GLY A 213 5.20 0.89 -10.15
C GLY A 213 6.61 0.33 -10.37
N GLU A 214 7.19 0.59 -11.54
CA GLU A 214 8.53 0.11 -11.92
C GLU A 214 9.60 0.44 -10.87
N GLU A 215 9.59 1.66 -10.32
CA GLU A 215 10.55 2.06 -9.27
C GLU A 215 10.52 1.12 -8.06
N LEU A 216 9.31 0.68 -7.66
CA LEU A 216 9.13 -0.25 -6.55
C LEU A 216 9.66 -1.64 -6.87
N TRP A 217 9.33 -2.16 -8.05
CA TRP A 217 9.69 -3.53 -8.43
C TRP A 217 11.19 -3.64 -8.73
N ASP A 218 11.76 -2.65 -9.40
CA ASP A 218 13.17 -2.61 -9.76
C ASP A 218 14.06 -2.37 -8.53
N MET A 219 13.57 -1.66 -7.50
CA MET A 219 14.28 -1.50 -6.22
C MET A 219 14.68 -2.84 -5.59
N VAL A 220 13.88 -3.89 -5.78
CA VAL A 220 14.10 -5.20 -5.15
C VAL A 220 14.58 -6.25 -6.15
N GLY A 221 13.97 -6.32 -7.33
CA GLY A 221 14.29 -7.34 -8.34
C GLY A 221 15.38 -6.93 -9.33
N GLY A 222 15.77 -5.66 -9.36
CA GLY A 222 16.66 -5.10 -10.38
C GLY A 222 15.90 -4.65 -11.63
N HIS A 223 16.62 -4.01 -12.55
CA HIS A 223 16.03 -3.35 -13.72
C HIS A 223 15.19 -4.31 -14.59
N GLY A 224 13.98 -3.88 -14.96
CA GLY A 224 13.07 -4.63 -15.84
C GLY A 224 12.19 -5.66 -15.09
N THR A 225 12.20 -5.63 -13.76
CA THR A 225 11.34 -6.53 -12.95
C THR A 225 9.87 -6.18 -13.13
N GLY A 226 9.54 -4.88 -13.22
CA GLY A 226 8.17 -4.42 -13.50
C GLY A 226 7.59 -5.01 -14.79
N ASP A 227 8.35 -4.94 -15.88
CA ASP A 227 7.95 -5.49 -17.19
C ASP A 227 7.77 -7.01 -17.15
N MET A 228 8.66 -7.72 -16.45
CA MET A 228 8.55 -9.15 -16.26
C MET A 228 7.23 -9.51 -15.57
N ILE A 229 6.88 -8.82 -14.49
CA ILE A 229 5.63 -9.01 -13.74
C ILE A 229 4.44 -8.77 -14.67
N PHE A 230 4.42 -7.64 -15.38
CA PHE A 230 3.36 -7.31 -16.31
C PHE A 230 3.19 -8.38 -17.39
N GLY A 231 4.29 -8.87 -17.96
CA GLY A 231 4.27 -9.93 -18.97
C GLY A 231 3.67 -11.24 -18.44
N VAL A 232 3.91 -11.62 -17.18
CA VAL A 232 3.26 -12.79 -16.56
C VAL A 232 1.75 -12.54 -16.38
N VAL A 233 1.39 -11.37 -15.84
CA VAL A 233 -0.01 -11.01 -15.57
C VAL A 233 -0.83 -10.93 -16.86
N ASP A 234 -0.31 -10.36 -17.95
CA ASP A 234 -1.04 -10.30 -19.21
C ASP A 234 -1.32 -11.70 -19.80
N ARG A 235 -0.33 -12.60 -19.75
CA ARG A 235 -0.52 -13.98 -20.22
C ARG A 235 -1.60 -14.71 -19.43
N LEU A 236 -1.56 -14.62 -18.10
CA LEU A 236 -2.61 -15.19 -17.24
C LEU A 236 -3.97 -14.51 -17.47
N GLY A 237 -3.96 -13.20 -17.69
CA GLY A 237 -5.15 -12.38 -17.91
C GLY A 237 -5.97 -12.82 -19.11
N LYS A 238 -5.34 -13.34 -20.17
CA LYS A 238 -6.06 -13.83 -21.37
C LYS A 238 -7.12 -14.88 -21.03
N HIS A 239 -6.75 -15.88 -20.23
CA HIS A 239 -7.65 -16.94 -19.81
C HIS A 239 -8.78 -16.40 -18.91
N TYR A 240 -8.45 -15.60 -17.89
CA TYR A 240 -9.45 -15.09 -16.97
C TYR A 240 -10.39 -14.06 -17.58
N ARG A 241 -9.94 -13.25 -18.55
CA ARG A 241 -10.82 -12.34 -19.29
C ARG A 241 -11.92 -13.11 -20.04
N GLN A 242 -11.60 -14.28 -20.59
CA GLN A 242 -12.59 -15.14 -21.23
C GLN A 242 -13.57 -15.71 -20.20
N ARG A 243 -13.07 -16.30 -19.11
CA ARG A 243 -13.92 -16.85 -18.04
C ARG A 243 -14.86 -15.82 -17.43
N ILE A 244 -14.38 -14.62 -17.12
CA ILE A 244 -15.22 -13.54 -16.56
C ILE A 244 -16.36 -13.19 -17.53
N ARG A 245 -16.09 -13.12 -18.85
CA ARG A 245 -17.12 -12.84 -19.84
C ARG A 245 -18.16 -13.95 -19.93
N GLU A 246 -17.71 -15.20 -19.99
CA GLU A 246 -18.58 -16.35 -20.29
C GLU A 246 -19.31 -16.90 -19.06
N GLU A 247 -18.66 -16.89 -17.91
CA GLU A 247 -19.13 -17.53 -16.67
C GLU A 247 -19.73 -16.54 -15.68
N TYR A 248 -19.33 -15.25 -15.69
CA TYR A 248 -19.80 -14.25 -14.71
C TYR A 248 -20.71 -13.18 -15.33
N LEU A 249 -20.28 -12.53 -16.42
CA LEU A 249 -21.05 -11.45 -17.04
C LEU A 249 -22.22 -11.94 -17.90
N ARG A 250 -22.20 -13.21 -18.34
CA ARG A 250 -23.29 -13.81 -19.13
C ARG A 250 -24.35 -14.47 -18.24
N THR A 251 -24.03 -14.69 -16.97
CA THR A 251 -24.87 -15.41 -15.99
C THR A 251 -25.51 -14.48 -14.96
N GLY A 252 -24.98 -13.26 -14.79
CA GLY A 252 -25.62 -12.17 -14.07
C GLY A 252 -26.54 -11.37 -14.98
#